data_AF-A0A916ENP2-F1
#
_entry.id   AF-A0A916ENP2-F1
#
_cell.length_a   1.000
_cell.length_b   1.000
_cell.length_c   1.000
_cell.angle_alpha   90.00
_cell.angle_beta   90.00
_cell.angle_gamma   90.00
#
_symmetry.space_group_name_H-M   'P 1'
#
loop_
_entity.id
_entity.type
_entity.pdbx_description
1 polymer ?
#
loop_
_entity_poly.entity_id
_entity_poly.type
_entity_poly.pdbx_seq_one_letter_code
_entity_poly.pdbx_strand_id
1 'polypeptide(L)'
;MKLHSVLARCALSLAAVAAGPVYAQDAAIDMGQTVPDAKAVAEGLFPEEACEQLKAAGFKCMGFKPAVRYSLPASSFKLGSAELPDALRRQLEVFAEVLKTKRGTGKVVRVEGHADASGAAAANLTLSQRRAEAVKEFLVELGADPTMIEPVGVGANAPKNTKDPFAAENRRVEIGRAVPPS
;
A
#
# COMPACT_ATOMS: atom_id res chain seq x y z
N MET A 1 68.38 -13.39 22.79
CA MET A 1 67.66 -12.38 21.98
C MET A 1 66.19 -12.79 21.96
N LYS A 2 65.38 -12.34 22.94
CA LYS A 2 64.21 -11.44 22.78
C LYS A 2 63.31 -11.84 21.59
N LEU A 3 62.28 -12.67 21.80
CA LEU A 3 60.91 -12.31 22.20
C LEU A 3 60.27 -11.31 21.21
N HIS A 4 59.18 -11.69 20.53
CA HIS A 4 57.86 -11.04 20.62
C HIS A 4 56.82 -11.81 19.79
N SER A 5 55.74 -12.16 20.48
CA SER A 5 54.47 -12.62 19.95
C SER A 5 53.74 -11.50 19.22
N VAL A 6 53.07 -11.80 18.11
CA VAL A 6 51.96 -10.97 17.62
C VAL A 6 50.79 -11.89 17.28
N LEU A 7 49.91 -12.08 18.26
CA LEU A 7 48.54 -12.56 18.06
C LEU A 7 47.76 -11.46 17.32
N ALA A 8 47.46 -11.69 16.04
CA ALA A 8 46.52 -10.86 15.31
C ALA A 8 45.09 -11.23 15.75
N ARG A 9 44.56 -10.49 16.72
CA ARG A 9 43.13 -10.53 17.08
C ARG A 9 42.36 -9.82 15.95
N CYS A 10 41.83 -10.60 15.00
CA CYS A 10 40.88 -10.09 14.03
C CYS A 10 39.56 -9.82 14.79
N ALA A 11 39.27 -8.54 15.03
CA ALA A 11 38.05 -8.11 15.67
C ALA A 11 36.86 -8.42 14.75
N LEU A 12 36.05 -9.40 15.14
CA LEU A 12 34.76 -9.68 14.52
C LEU A 12 33.81 -8.54 14.91
N SER A 13 33.73 -7.51 14.08
CA SER A 13 32.70 -6.48 14.22
C SER A 13 31.35 -7.11 13.88
N LEU A 14 30.59 -7.47 14.93
CA LEU A 14 29.19 -7.83 14.82
C LEU A 14 28.43 -6.57 14.36
N ALA A 15 28.15 -6.47 13.07
CA ALA A 15 27.19 -5.50 12.57
C ALA A 15 25.81 -5.92 13.09
N ALA A 16 25.31 -5.18 14.08
CA ALA A 16 23.93 -5.29 14.51
C ALA A 16 23.05 -4.85 13.34
N VAL A 17 22.52 -5.81 12.58
CA VAL A 17 21.37 -5.57 11.71
C VAL A 17 20.21 -5.24 12.63
N ALA A 18 19.88 -3.96 12.71
CA ALA A 18 18.61 -3.53 13.27
C ALA A 18 17.50 -4.10 12.39
N ALA A 19 16.96 -5.25 12.79
CA ALA A 19 15.70 -5.75 12.30
C ALA A 19 14.62 -4.78 12.80
N GLY A 20 14.36 -3.73 12.00
CA GLY A 20 13.13 -2.96 12.13
C GLY A 20 11.93 -3.91 12.02
N PRO A 21 10.75 -3.51 12.51
CA PRO A 21 9.56 -4.33 12.40
C PRO A 21 9.36 -4.71 10.93
N VAL A 22 9.49 -6.01 10.65
CA VAL A 22 9.09 -6.59 9.37
C VAL A 22 7.58 -6.52 9.38
N TYR A 23 7.04 -5.42 8.87
CA TYR A 23 5.66 -5.39 8.42
C TYR A 23 5.57 -6.53 7.41
N ALA A 24 4.87 -7.60 7.78
CA ALA A 24 4.50 -8.64 6.84
C ALA A 24 3.86 -7.90 5.66
N GLN A 25 4.51 -7.96 4.50
CA GLN A 25 3.94 -7.48 3.26
C GLN A 25 2.79 -8.45 2.95
N ASP A 26 1.62 -8.20 3.53
CA ASP A 26 0.38 -8.82 3.09
C ASP A 26 0.28 -8.48 1.61
N ALA A 27 0.52 -9.48 0.77
CA ALA A 27 0.64 -9.33 -0.67
C ALA A 27 -0.61 -8.62 -1.19
N ALA A 28 -0.43 -7.39 -1.67
CA ALA A 28 -1.54 -6.61 -2.18
C ALA A 28 -2.21 -7.38 -3.33
N ILE A 29 -3.55 -7.53 -3.28
CA ILE A 29 -4.31 -8.19 -4.34
C ILE A 29 -4.20 -7.34 -5.59
N ASP A 30 -3.60 -7.88 -6.66
CA ASP A 30 -3.45 -7.20 -7.93
C ASP A 30 -4.78 -7.13 -8.67
N MET A 31 -5.30 -5.93 -8.90
CA MET A 31 -6.56 -5.72 -9.62
C MET A 31 -6.39 -5.69 -11.15
N GLY A 32 -5.20 -6.00 -11.68
CA GLY A 32 -4.90 -5.92 -13.11
C GLY A 32 -5.69 -6.87 -14.02
N GLN A 33 -6.40 -7.86 -13.48
CA GLN A 33 -7.17 -8.85 -14.27
C GLN A 33 -8.66 -8.91 -13.88
N THR A 34 -9.01 -8.63 -12.63
CA THR A 34 -10.39 -8.64 -12.14
C THR A 34 -10.62 -7.46 -11.20
N VAL A 35 -11.73 -6.76 -11.40
CA VAL A 35 -12.20 -5.71 -10.48
C VAL A 35 -13.16 -6.38 -9.51
N PRO A 36 -12.86 -6.45 -8.20
CA PRO A 36 -13.79 -6.98 -7.21
C PRO A 36 -15.05 -6.10 -7.16
N ASP A 37 -16.18 -6.67 -6.75
CA ASP A 37 -17.37 -5.87 -6.47
C ASP A 37 -17.22 -5.04 -5.18
N ALA A 38 -18.12 -4.07 -4.98
CA ALA A 38 -18.08 -3.18 -3.82
C ALA A 38 -18.19 -3.93 -2.48
N LYS A 39 -18.89 -5.06 -2.43
CA LYS A 39 -19.00 -5.86 -1.22
C LYS A 39 -17.66 -6.50 -0.87
N ALA A 40 -16.98 -7.11 -1.84
CA ALA A 40 -15.67 -7.69 -1.66
C ALA A 40 -14.62 -6.63 -1.26
N VAL A 41 -14.67 -5.43 -1.86
CA VAL A 41 -13.80 -4.31 -1.47
C VAL A 41 -14.10 -3.85 -0.05
N ALA A 42 -15.38 -3.73 0.34
CA ALA A 42 -15.76 -3.35 1.70
C ALA A 42 -15.30 -4.37 2.75
N GLU A 43 -15.51 -5.67 2.49
CA GLU A 43 -15.06 -6.75 3.38
C GLU A 43 -13.53 -6.81 3.48
N GLY A 44 -12.81 -6.52 2.40
CA GLY A 44 -11.35 -6.49 2.42
C GLY A 44 -10.79 -5.27 3.15
N LEU A 45 -11.32 -4.07 2.90
CA LEU A 45 -10.86 -2.85 3.57
C LEU A 45 -11.26 -2.81 5.06
N PHE A 46 -12.45 -3.31 5.40
CA PHE A 46 -13.03 -3.21 6.75
C PHE A 46 -13.60 -4.57 7.22
N PRO A 47 -12.75 -5.60 7.36
CA PRO A 47 -13.19 -6.96 7.70
C PRO A 47 -13.87 -7.07 9.06
N GLU A 48 -13.60 -6.15 9.98
CA GLU A 48 -14.25 -6.09 11.29
C GLU A 48 -15.76 -5.93 11.21
N GLU A 49 -16.29 -5.22 10.22
CA GLU A 49 -17.73 -4.97 10.10
C GLU A 49 -18.48 -6.24 9.67
N ALA A 50 -17.88 -7.04 8.80
CA ALA A 50 -18.43 -8.34 8.45
C ALA A 50 -18.50 -9.27 9.69
N CYS A 51 -17.49 -9.19 10.55
CA CYS A 51 -17.47 -9.91 11.82
C CYS A 51 -18.56 -9.43 12.79
N GLU A 52 -18.82 -8.12 12.86
CA GLU A 52 -19.90 -7.54 13.66
C GLU A 52 -21.29 -7.97 13.14
N GLN A 53 -21.49 -7.95 11.83
CA GLN A 53 -22.75 -8.40 11.21
C GLN A 53 -23.03 -9.89 11.49
N LEU A 54 -22.01 -10.76 11.38
CA LEU A 54 -22.15 -12.17 11.71
C LEU A 54 -22.53 -12.38 13.18
N LYS A 55 -21.90 -11.63 14.09
CA LYS A 55 -22.24 -11.67 15.53
C LYS A 55 -23.67 -11.21 15.78
N ALA A 56 -24.10 -10.13 15.13
CA ALA A 56 -25.48 -9.62 15.22
C ALA A 56 -26.50 -10.65 14.71
N ALA A 57 -26.12 -11.45 13.71
CA ALA A 57 -26.92 -12.56 13.19
C ALA A 57 -26.81 -13.86 14.03
N GLY A 58 -26.14 -13.85 15.18
CA GLY A 58 -26.01 -14.99 16.08
C GLY A 58 -24.93 -16.01 15.68
N PHE A 59 -24.10 -15.70 14.68
CA PHE A 59 -22.99 -16.55 14.26
C PHE A 59 -21.70 -16.18 14.98
N LYS A 60 -20.85 -17.19 15.23
CA LYS A 60 -19.50 -16.97 15.75
C LYS A 60 -18.59 -16.48 14.64
N CYS A 61 -17.89 -15.38 14.88
CA CYS A 61 -16.78 -14.94 14.04
C CYS A 61 -15.55 -15.78 14.39
N MET A 62 -15.22 -16.75 13.53
CA MET A 62 -14.23 -17.80 13.80
C MET A 62 -12.77 -17.40 13.53
N GLY A 63 -12.48 -16.15 13.18
CA GLY A 63 -11.11 -15.71 12.93
C GLY A 63 -10.97 -14.22 12.65
N PHE A 64 -9.73 -13.73 12.77
CA PHE A 64 -9.31 -12.40 12.34
C PHE A 64 -8.94 -12.46 10.86
N LYS A 65 -9.74 -11.86 9.98
CA LYS A 65 -9.31 -11.61 8.60
C LYS A 65 -8.45 -10.33 8.60
N PRO A 66 -7.19 -10.38 8.12
CA PRO A 66 -6.40 -9.16 7.98
C PRO A 66 -7.07 -8.24 6.96
N ALA A 67 -6.89 -6.93 7.13
CA ALA A 67 -7.34 -5.97 6.14
C ALA A 67 -6.54 -6.17 4.85
N VAL A 68 -7.25 -6.28 3.75
CA VAL A 68 -6.69 -6.46 2.42
C VAL A 68 -6.12 -5.13 1.94
N ARG A 69 -4.95 -5.21 1.31
CA ARG A 69 -4.39 -4.15 0.49
C ARG A 69 -4.60 -4.49 -0.98
N TYR A 70 -5.01 -3.54 -1.79
CA TYR A 70 -5.28 -3.71 -3.21
C TYR A 70 -4.21 -2.98 -4.01
N SER A 71 -3.57 -3.67 -4.96
CA SER A 71 -2.57 -3.11 -5.87
C SER A 71 -3.21 -2.78 -7.20
N LEU A 72 -3.11 -1.52 -7.60
CA LEU A 72 -3.58 -0.97 -8.86
C LEU A 72 -2.35 -0.69 -9.73
N PRO A 73 -2.06 -1.54 -10.74
CA PRO A 73 -0.80 -1.47 -11.47
C PRO A 73 -0.72 -0.18 -12.29
N ALA A 74 0.45 0.47 -12.23
CA ALA A 74 0.72 1.69 -12.99
C ALA A 74 1.28 1.44 -14.38
N SER A 75 1.24 0.20 -14.90
CA SER A 75 1.13 0.01 -16.35
C SER A 75 -0.03 0.81 -16.95
N SER A 76 -1.01 1.17 -16.11
CA SER A 76 -2.03 2.15 -16.45
C SER A 76 -1.43 3.57 -16.69
N PHE A 77 -0.51 4.08 -15.85
CA PHE A 77 -0.03 5.47 -15.93
C PHE A 77 1.04 5.66 -17.01
N LYS A 78 0.99 6.78 -17.74
CA LYS A 78 2.07 7.19 -18.64
C LYS A 78 3.37 7.45 -17.85
N LEU A 79 4.53 7.25 -18.50
CA LEU A 79 5.84 7.52 -17.89
C LEU A 79 5.92 8.98 -17.40
N GLY A 80 6.39 9.17 -16.17
CA GLY A 80 6.50 10.50 -15.56
C GLY A 80 5.17 11.20 -15.25
N SER A 81 4.02 10.53 -15.45
CA SER A 81 2.69 11.11 -15.27
C SER A 81 2.01 10.61 -13.98
N ALA A 82 1.16 11.49 -13.44
CA ALA A 82 0.17 11.22 -12.40
C ALA A 82 -1.27 11.22 -12.94
N GLU A 83 -1.46 11.34 -14.26
CA GLU A 83 -2.75 11.28 -14.92
C GLU A 83 -3.41 9.91 -14.73
N LEU A 84 -4.62 9.89 -14.18
CA LEU A 84 -5.40 8.67 -13.95
C LEU A 84 -5.95 8.09 -15.27
N PRO A 85 -5.54 6.88 -15.64
CA PRO A 85 -6.01 6.18 -16.84
C PRO A 85 -7.44 5.64 -16.64
N ASP A 86 -8.20 5.49 -17.73
CA ASP A 86 -9.61 5.08 -17.65
C ASP A 86 -9.82 3.71 -16.97
N ALA A 87 -8.90 2.76 -17.19
CA ALA A 87 -8.96 1.46 -16.51
C ALA A 87 -8.85 1.60 -14.99
N LEU A 88 -7.97 2.50 -14.53
CA LEU A 88 -7.80 2.80 -13.13
C LEU A 88 -9.01 3.55 -12.56
N ARG A 89 -9.57 4.49 -13.32
CA ARG A 89 -10.79 5.22 -12.93
C ARG A 89 -11.95 4.25 -12.65
N ARG A 90 -12.20 3.29 -13.55
CA ARG A 90 -13.23 2.24 -13.35
C ARG A 90 -13.00 1.39 -12.10
N GLN A 91 -11.74 1.08 -11.78
CA GLN A 91 -11.41 0.37 -10.54
C GLN A 91 -11.73 1.24 -9.32
N LEU A 92 -11.35 2.52 -9.36
CA LEU A 92 -11.56 3.47 -8.26
C LEU A 92 -13.03 3.81 -8.02
N GLU A 93 -13.90 3.69 -9.02
CA GLU A 93 -15.36 3.83 -8.84
C GLU A 93 -15.89 2.86 -7.77
N VAL A 94 -15.42 1.61 -7.76
CA VAL A 94 -15.81 0.62 -6.74
C VAL A 94 -15.36 1.04 -5.35
N PHE A 95 -14.16 1.61 -5.22
CA PHE A 95 -13.65 2.12 -3.94
C PHE A 95 -14.47 3.33 -3.49
N ALA A 96 -14.85 4.22 -4.41
CA ALA A 96 -15.69 5.37 -4.08
C ALA A 96 -17.07 4.93 -3.56
N GLU A 97 -17.70 3.91 -4.17
CA GLU A 97 -18.95 3.33 -3.65
C GLU A 97 -18.80 2.86 -2.20
N VAL A 98 -17.73 2.13 -1.90
CA VAL A 98 -17.45 1.67 -0.53
C VAL A 98 -17.23 2.85 0.41
N LEU A 99 -16.33 3.78 0.07
CA LEU A 99 -15.95 4.89 0.95
C LEU A 99 -17.13 5.84 1.23
N LYS A 100 -18.05 6.03 0.27
CA LYS A 100 -19.30 6.78 0.48
C LYS A 100 -20.14 6.22 1.63
N THR A 101 -20.23 4.90 1.74
CA THR A 101 -21.01 4.24 2.82
C THR A 101 -20.36 4.35 4.20
N LYS A 102 -19.10 4.79 4.28
CA LYS A 102 -18.31 4.87 5.51
C LYS A 102 -18.14 6.29 6.04
N ARG A 103 -18.80 7.28 5.44
CA ARG A 103 -18.79 8.66 5.93
C ARG A 103 -19.17 8.72 7.42
N GLY A 104 -18.38 9.45 8.21
CA GLY A 104 -18.63 9.63 9.65
C GLY A 104 -18.30 8.43 10.55
N THR A 105 -17.80 7.31 9.99
CA THR A 105 -17.45 6.12 10.79
C THR A 105 -16.06 6.19 11.45
N GLY A 106 -15.24 7.18 11.08
CA GLY A 106 -13.84 7.27 11.50
C GLY A 106 -12.90 6.27 10.83
N LYS A 107 -13.39 5.48 9.87
CA LYS A 107 -12.55 4.58 9.07
C LYS A 107 -11.70 5.39 8.10
N VAL A 108 -10.42 5.02 7.95
CA VAL A 108 -9.48 5.70 7.06
C VAL A 108 -8.79 4.68 6.18
N VAL A 109 -8.58 5.03 4.91
CA VAL A 109 -7.76 4.29 3.96
C VAL A 109 -6.50 5.07 3.64
N ARG A 110 -5.41 4.34 3.43
CA ARG A 110 -4.16 4.87 2.91
C ARG A 110 -4.04 4.54 1.44
N VAL A 111 -3.66 5.53 0.65
CA VAL A 111 -3.37 5.42 -0.77
C VAL A 111 -1.86 5.61 -0.93
N GLU A 112 -1.13 4.52 -1.17
CA GLU A 112 0.33 4.53 -1.31
C GLU A 112 0.70 4.57 -2.80
N GLY A 113 1.36 5.63 -3.24
CA GLY A 113 1.94 5.72 -4.57
C GLY A 113 3.34 5.11 -4.59
N HIS A 114 3.65 4.33 -5.62
CA HIS A 114 4.97 3.73 -5.82
C HIS A 114 5.54 4.08 -7.20
N ALA A 115 6.87 4.19 -7.27
CA ALA A 115 7.65 4.32 -8.49
C ALA A 115 8.59 3.12 -8.64
N ASP A 116 9.06 2.88 -9.86
CA ASP A 116 10.20 1.99 -10.08
C ASP A 116 11.52 2.74 -9.75
N ALA A 117 12.64 2.02 -9.81
CA ALA A 117 13.96 2.59 -9.50
C ALA A 117 14.53 3.51 -10.60
N SER A 118 13.77 3.82 -11.65
CA SER A 118 14.22 4.73 -12.70
C SER A 118 14.23 6.17 -12.18
N GLY A 119 15.30 6.92 -12.44
CA GLY A 119 15.40 8.33 -12.07
C GLY A 119 15.85 8.58 -10.62
N ALA A 120 15.83 9.86 -10.23
CA ALA A 120 16.33 10.28 -8.91
C ALA A 120 15.32 9.97 -7.80
N ALA A 121 15.82 9.56 -6.62
CA ALA A 121 14.98 9.20 -5.47
C ALA A 121 13.98 10.30 -5.08
N ALA A 122 14.41 11.58 -5.06
CA ALA A 122 13.54 12.72 -4.75
C ALA A 122 12.44 12.93 -5.81
N ALA A 123 12.76 12.69 -7.09
CA ALA A 123 11.80 12.77 -8.18
C ALA A 123 10.76 11.64 -8.08
N ASN A 124 11.21 10.43 -7.73
CA ASN A 124 10.33 9.28 -7.52
C ASN A 124 9.39 9.47 -6.33
N LEU A 125 9.88 10.02 -5.22
CA LEU A 125 9.03 10.40 -4.08
C LEU A 125 7.96 11.40 -4.52
N THR A 126 8.35 12.50 -5.18
CA THR A 126 7.42 13.52 -5.67
C THR A 126 6.38 12.96 -6.63
N LEU A 127 6.80 12.16 -7.63
CA LEU A 127 5.90 11.56 -8.61
C LEU A 127 4.91 10.59 -7.95
N SER A 128 5.41 9.77 -7.03
CA SER A 128 4.58 8.80 -6.31
C SER A 128 3.55 9.49 -5.41
N GLN A 129 3.92 10.59 -4.74
CA GLN A 129 2.99 11.41 -3.95
C GLN A 129 1.89 12.00 -4.84
N ARG A 130 2.25 12.59 -5.99
CA ARG A 130 1.26 13.14 -6.94
C ARG A 130 0.28 12.09 -7.44
N ARG A 131 0.71 10.84 -7.64
CA ARG A 131 -0.18 9.74 -8.02
C ARG A 131 -1.17 9.41 -6.91
N ALA A 132 -0.71 9.35 -5.66
CA ALA A 132 -1.58 9.12 -4.51
C ALA A 132 -2.59 10.26 -4.32
N GLU A 133 -2.17 11.50 -4.53
CA GLU A 133 -3.02 12.69 -4.52
C GLU A 133 -4.07 12.66 -5.63
N ALA A 134 -3.68 12.36 -6.87
CA ALA A 134 -4.62 12.24 -7.99
C ALA A 134 -5.71 11.18 -7.71
N VAL A 135 -5.33 10.04 -7.13
CA VAL A 135 -6.29 9.02 -6.70
C VAL A 135 -7.22 9.54 -5.61
N LYS A 136 -6.70 10.25 -4.61
CA LYS A 136 -7.54 10.88 -3.57
C LYS A 136 -8.52 11.88 -4.17
N GLU A 137 -8.04 12.78 -5.02
CA GLU A 137 -8.87 13.80 -5.69
C GLU A 137 -10.01 13.15 -6.45
N PHE A 138 -9.71 12.12 -7.25
CA PHE A 138 -10.74 11.40 -8.01
C PHE A 138 -11.75 10.68 -7.12
N LEU A 139 -11.33 10.04 -6.02
CA LEU A 139 -12.25 9.43 -5.07
C LEU A 139 -13.16 10.47 -4.40
N VAL A 140 -12.62 11.66 -4.08
CA VAL A 140 -13.38 12.79 -3.52
C VAL A 140 -14.37 13.36 -4.52
N GLU A 141 -14.00 13.50 -5.80
CA GLU A 141 -14.90 13.88 -6.90
C GLU A 141 -16.09 12.92 -7.01
N LEU A 142 -15.87 11.63 -6.78
CA LEU A 142 -16.92 10.61 -6.74
C LEU A 142 -17.71 10.55 -5.43
N GLY A 143 -17.42 11.44 -4.47
CA GLY A 143 -18.16 11.59 -3.23
C GLY A 143 -17.57 10.85 -2.02
N ALA A 144 -16.33 10.37 -2.06
CA ALA A 144 -15.66 9.96 -0.83
C ALA A 144 -15.38 11.17 0.09
N ASP A 145 -15.29 10.93 1.40
CA ASP A 145 -14.90 11.97 2.35
C ASP A 145 -13.37 12.18 2.30
N PRO A 146 -12.86 13.41 2.06
CA PRO A 146 -11.43 13.66 1.99
C PRO A 146 -10.67 13.35 3.29
N THR A 147 -11.33 13.35 4.45
CA THR A 147 -10.67 13.01 5.73
C THR A 147 -10.47 11.50 5.90
N MET A 148 -11.13 10.69 5.08
CA MET A 148 -10.98 9.23 5.08
C MET A 148 -9.82 8.73 4.21
N ILE A 149 -9.15 9.61 3.47
CA ILE A 149 -8.15 9.23 2.48
C ILE A 149 -6.81 9.90 2.81
N GLU A 150 -5.83 9.09 3.16
CA GLU A 150 -4.43 9.48 3.42
C GLU A 150 -3.56 9.15 2.20
N PRO A 151 -3.16 10.13 1.37
CA PRO A 151 -2.27 9.90 0.23
C PRO A 151 -0.80 9.95 0.69
N VAL A 152 -0.02 8.92 0.34
CA VAL A 152 1.39 8.78 0.73
C VAL A 152 2.25 8.37 -0.47
N GLY A 153 3.26 9.15 -0.78
CA GLY A 153 4.29 8.82 -1.77
C GLY A 153 5.42 8.01 -1.16
N VAL A 154 5.59 6.78 -1.62
CA VAL A 154 6.64 5.85 -1.12
C VAL A 154 7.90 5.89 -1.99
N GLY A 155 7.82 6.47 -3.19
CA GLY A 155 8.90 6.47 -4.16
C GLY A 155 9.27 5.06 -4.60
N ALA A 156 10.56 4.80 -4.75
CA ALA A 156 11.10 3.48 -5.13
C ALA A 156 11.49 2.61 -3.91
N ASN A 157 11.16 3.04 -2.68
CA ASN A 157 11.68 2.45 -1.44
C ASN A 157 11.02 1.10 -1.06
N ALA A 158 9.87 0.78 -1.67
CA ALA A 158 9.13 -0.46 -1.42
C ALA A 158 8.76 -1.13 -2.75
N PRO A 159 9.74 -1.71 -3.46
CA PRO A 159 9.49 -2.40 -4.72
C PRO A 159 8.67 -3.67 -4.48
N LYS A 160 7.68 -3.90 -5.35
CA LYS A 160 6.93 -5.16 -5.41
C LYS A 160 7.81 -6.29 -5.90
N ASN A 161 8.60 -6.01 -6.94
CA ASN A 161 9.63 -6.88 -7.46
C ASN A 161 11.00 -6.42 -6.98
N THR A 162 11.47 -7.04 -5.91
CA THR A 162 12.79 -6.78 -5.33
C THR A 162 13.93 -7.30 -6.20
N LYS A 163 13.67 -8.25 -7.11
CA LYS A 163 14.67 -8.83 -8.02
C LYS A 163 14.91 -7.95 -9.24
N ASP A 164 13.89 -7.21 -9.67
CA ASP A 164 13.98 -6.21 -10.74
C ASP A 164 13.37 -4.87 -10.27
N PRO A 165 14.20 -3.98 -9.70
CA PRO A 165 13.76 -2.66 -9.24
C PRO A 165 13.19 -1.76 -10.35
N PHE A 166 13.51 -2.03 -11.62
CA PHE A 166 13.05 -1.26 -12.78
C PHE A 166 11.75 -1.82 -13.38
N ALA A 167 11.26 -2.95 -12.87
CA ALA A 167 10.06 -3.61 -13.37
C ALA A 167 8.85 -2.68 -13.34
N ALA A 168 8.02 -2.79 -14.39
CA ALA A 168 6.82 -1.96 -14.55
C ALA A 168 5.82 -2.11 -13.40
N GLU A 169 5.75 -3.29 -12.78
CA GLU A 169 4.87 -3.59 -11.65
C GLU A 169 5.26 -2.84 -10.37
N ASN A 170 6.48 -2.30 -10.26
CA ASN A 170 6.87 -1.44 -9.15
C ASN A 170 6.19 -0.07 -9.22
N ARG A 171 5.86 0.38 -10.45
CA ARG A 171 4.97 1.52 -10.64
C ARG A 171 3.56 1.02 -10.34
N ARG A 172 2.97 1.45 -9.24
CA ARG A 172 1.61 1.08 -8.83
C ARG A 172 1.07 2.07 -7.80
N VAL A 173 -0.24 2.00 -7.55
CA VAL A 173 -0.86 2.58 -6.37
C VAL A 173 -1.41 1.44 -5.54
N GLU A 174 -1.20 1.45 -4.23
CA GLU A 174 -1.83 0.53 -3.30
C GLU A 174 -2.88 1.25 -2.46
N ILE A 175 -4.03 0.62 -2.24
CA ILE A 175 -5.08 1.13 -1.36
C ILE A 175 -5.35 0.08 -0.29
N GLY A 176 -5.30 0.48 0.97
CA GLY A 176 -5.62 -0.39 2.09
C GLY A 176 -6.09 0.40 3.29
N ARG A 177 -6.55 -0.29 4.34
CA ARG A 177 -6.90 0.38 5.60
C ARG A 177 -5.67 1.12 6.15
N ALA A 178 -5.84 2.38 6.54
CA ALA A 178 -4.82 3.09 7.29
C ALA A 178 -4.81 2.50 8.71
N VAL A 179 -3.92 1.53 8.94
CA VAL A 179 -3.65 1.05 10.29
C VAL A 179 -2.74 2.09 10.94
N PRO A 180 -3.12 2.70 12.07
CA PRO A 180 -2.24 3.61 12.79
C PRO A 180 -0.91 2.90 13.08
N PRO A 181 0.24 3.59 13.02
CA PRO A 181 1.47 3.03 13.55
C PRO A 181 1.23 2.67 15.02
N SER A 182 1.50 1.41 15.36
CA SER A 182 1.49 0.88 16.73
C SER A 182 2.60 1.50 17.56
#